data_AF-A0A6P6VRL2-F1
#
_entry.id   AF-A0A6P6VRL2-F1
#
_cell.length_a   1.000
_cell.length_b   1.000
_cell.length_c   1.000
_cell.angle_alpha   90.00
_cell.angle_beta   90.00
_cell.angle_gamma   90.00
#
_symmetry.space_group_name_H-M   'P 1'
#
loop_
_entity.id
_entity.type
_entity.pdbx_description
1 polymer ?
#
loop_
_entity_poly.entity_id
_entity_poly.type
_entity_poly.pdbx_seq_one_letter_code
_entity_poly.pdbx_strand_id
1 'polypeptide(L)'
;MGGGSVKELKSKAELEKTLVEKTTVILHFWASWCEASKQMDQVFSHLSTDFPHARFFRVEAEEQPEISEAYSVAAVPYFVFFKDGKSVDTLEGADPSALANKVAKVAGSVTADEPAAPASLGMAAGPAILETVKDFAKDNSKVESHSPGTGNGLKLRLEQLVNSHPVMLFMKGSPEEPRCGFSRTVVDILKKEKIKFGSFDILTDDEVREGLKKFSNWPTYPQLYCKGELLGGCDIVTAMHESGELKEVLLDHGTEASDSSKAEATEPGMGKGGISEASGLSADLNSRLDSLINSSPVMLFMKGEPDAPRCGFSRKVVDILRQEKIDFKSFDILTDDEVRQGLKVYSNWSSYPQLYIKGELIGGSDIVLDMQKSGELSKVLAEKGIPNGITLEVRLKQLITSSPVMLFMKGTPDASRCGFSSKVVNALKEEEVEFGSFDILTDEEVRQGLKTLSNWPTFPQLYYKGELIGGCDIILELKSNGELKSTLSE
;
A
#
# COMPACT_ATOMS: atom_id res chain seq x y z
N MET A 1 25.03 6.61 -32.35
CA MET A 1 23.85 7.40 -32.78
C MET A 1 22.64 6.78 -32.10
N GLY A 2 21.85 7.42 -31.26
CA GLY A 2 21.79 8.82 -30.82
C GLY A 2 21.35 8.85 -29.35
N GLY A 3 21.86 9.85 -28.62
CA GLY A 3 21.51 10.10 -27.23
C GLY A 3 20.12 10.73 -27.08
N GLY A 4 19.69 10.80 -25.81
CA GLY A 4 18.37 11.21 -25.33
C GLY A 4 17.68 12.31 -26.11
N SER A 5 16.73 11.92 -26.95
CA SER A 5 15.78 12.83 -27.58
C SER A 5 14.44 12.12 -27.74
N VAL A 6 13.37 12.73 -27.26
CA VAL A 6 12.00 12.27 -27.52
C VAL A 6 11.68 12.40 -29.00
N LYS A 7 11.11 11.35 -29.61
CA LYS A 7 10.74 11.32 -31.03
C LYS A 7 9.24 11.17 -31.24
N GLU A 8 8.69 11.86 -32.23
CA GLU A 8 7.30 11.68 -32.63
C GLU A 8 7.16 10.44 -33.52
N LEU A 9 6.19 9.57 -33.23
CA LEU A 9 5.80 8.46 -34.08
C LEU A 9 4.58 8.84 -34.91
N LYS A 10 4.66 8.61 -36.22
CA LYS A 10 3.62 9.03 -37.18
C LYS A 10 2.87 7.87 -37.83
N SER A 11 3.20 6.63 -37.46
CA SER A 11 2.50 5.45 -37.96
C SER A 11 2.74 4.22 -37.10
N LYS A 12 1.79 3.27 -37.15
CA LYS A 12 1.92 1.96 -36.50
C LYS A 12 3.11 1.16 -37.00
N ALA A 13 3.40 1.22 -38.30
CA ALA A 13 4.55 0.54 -38.90
C ALA A 13 5.90 1.09 -38.39
N GLU A 14 5.96 2.38 -38.04
CA GLU A 14 7.13 2.97 -37.38
C GLU A 14 7.26 2.46 -35.95
N LEU A 15 6.15 2.39 -35.20
CA LEU A 15 6.15 1.83 -33.85
C LEU A 15 6.64 0.37 -33.84
N GLU A 16 6.08 -0.49 -34.69
CA GLU A 16 6.46 -1.91 -34.76
C GLU A 16 7.96 -2.10 -35.06
N LYS A 17 8.53 -1.27 -35.95
CA LYS A 17 9.97 -1.27 -36.23
C LYS A 17 10.83 -0.85 -35.04
N THR A 18 10.28 -0.10 -34.09
CA THR A 18 11.00 0.32 -32.88
C THR A 18 10.89 -0.73 -31.77
N LEU A 19 9.86 -1.57 -31.74
CA LEU A 19 9.65 -2.61 -30.73
C LEU A 19 10.45 -3.89 -31.04
N VAL A 20 11.78 -3.79 -30.98
CA VAL A 20 12.72 -4.89 -31.26
C VAL A 20 13.21 -5.52 -29.95
N GLU A 21 13.54 -6.81 -29.97
CA GLU A 21 14.17 -7.51 -28.83
C GLU A 21 15.41 -6.74 -28.30
N LYS A 22 15.63 -6.77 -26.98
CA LYS A 22 16.73 -6.07 -26.25
C LYS A 22 16.64 -4.56 -26.21
N THR A 23 15.43 -4.00 -26.38
CA THR A 23 15.23 -2.54 -26.39
C THR A 23 14.15 -2.14 -25.41
N THR A 24 14.46 -1.13 -24.59
CA THR A 24 13.48 -0.48 -23.71
C THR A 24 12.88 0.70 -24.46
N VAL A 25 11.55 0.72 -24.58
CA VAL A 25 10.80 1.76 -25.28
C VAL A 25 9.73 2.30 -24.36
N ILE A 26 9.59 3.61 -24.27
CA ILE A 26 8.54 4.29 -23.51
C ILE A 26 7.75 5.13 -24.50
N LEU A 27 6.44 4.91 -24.55
CA LEU A 27 5.50 5.67 -25.37
C LEU A 27 4.70 6.63 -24.49
N HIS A 28 4.54 7.87 -24.95
CA HIS A 28 3.64 8.86 -24.38
C HIS A 28 2.57 9.24 -25.42
N PHE A 29 1.34 8.82 -25.17
CA PHE A 29 0.15 9.23 -25.91
C PHE A 29 -0.32 10.58 -25.39
N TRP A 30 -0.42 11.56 -26.28
CA TRP A 30 -0.74 12.95 -25.95
C TRP A 30 -1.77 13.55 -26.92
N ALA A 31 -2.30 14.72 -26.57
CA ALA A 31 -3.09 15.54 -27.49
C ALA A 31 -2.76 17.02 -27.31
N SER A 32 -2.80 17.79 -28.40
CA SER A 32 -2.45 19.23 -28.42
C SER A 32 -3.37 20.11 -27.56
N TRP A 33 -4.61 19.68 -27.33
CA TRP A 33 -5.56 20.35 -26.45
C TRP A 33 -5.41 19.97 -24.96
N CYS A 34 -4.64 18.93 -24.62
CA CYS A 34 -4.50 18.45 -23.25
C CYS A 34 -3.33 19.13 -22.52
N GLU A 35 -3.64 20.04 -21.59
CA GLU A 35 -2.62 20.75 -20.79
C GLU A 35 -1.79 19.80 -19.92
N ALA A 36 -2.43 18.79 -19.34
CA ALA A 36 -1.76 17.75 -18.58
C ALA A 36 -0.73 16.98 -19.44
N SER A 37 -1.01 16.78 -20.74
CA SER A 37 -0.02 16.19 -21.65
C SER A 37 1.18 17.11 -21.90
N LYS A 38 0.95 18.42 -22.07
CA LYS A 38 2.03 19.42 -22.23
C LYS A 38 2.95 19.48 -21.01
N GLN A 39 2.39 19.33 -19.81
CA GLN A 39 3.15 19.24 -18.57
C GLN A 39 4.01 17.98 -18.54
N MET A 40 3.41 16.84 -18.85
CA MET A 40 4.12 15.57 -18.89
C MET A 40 5.21 15.53 -19.96
N ASP A 41 5.10 16.29 -21.05
CA ASP A 41 6.15 16.40 -22.07
C ASP A 41 7.49 16.88 -21.52
N GLN A 42 7.47 17.80 -20.56
CA GLN A 42 8.68 18.33 -19.95
C GLN A 42 9.36 17.26 -19.08
N VAL A 43 8.56 16.54 -18.27
CA VAL A 43 9.03 15.39 -17.47
C VAL A 43 9.60 14.31 -18.38
N PHE A 44 8.86 13.97 -19.44
CA PHE A 44 9.22 12.93 -20.41
C PHE A 44 10.51 13.29 -21.16
N SER A 45 10.69 14.56 -21.51
CA SER A 45 11.91 15.08 -22.12
C SER A 45 13.12 14.97 -21.18
N HIS A 46 12.98 15.36 -19.92
CA HIS A 46 14.05 15.21 -18.92
C HIS A 46 14.41 13.73 -18.71
N LEU A 47 13.42 12.86 -18.54
CA LEU A 47 13.66 11.42 -18.40
C LEU A 47 14.36 10.82 -19.63
N SER A 48 14.08 11.34 -20.84
CA SER A 48 14.81 10.89 -22.03
C SER A 48 16.29 11.24 -22.02
N THR A 49 16.67 12.30 -21.30
CA THR A 49 18.07 12.71 -21.11
C THR A 49 18.74 11.85 -20.05
N ASP A 50 18.04 11.58 -18.94
CA ASP A 50 18.56 10.80 -17.81
C ASP A 50 18.67 9.30 -18.11
N PHE A 51 17.86 8.79 -19.04
CA PHE A 51 17.87 7.39 -19.46
C PHE A 51 18.22 7.24 -20.95
N PRO A 52 19.46 7.57 -21.38
CA PRO A 52 19.84 7.61 -22.79
C PRO A 52 19.86 6.23 -23.47
N HIS A 53 19.81 5.15 -22.70
CA HIS A 53 19.74 3.77 -23.19
C HIS A 53 18.32 3.31 -23.54
N ALA A 54 17.30 3.99 -23.01
CA ALA A 54 15.91 3.76 -23.37
C ALA A 54 15.47 4.72 -24.47
N ARG A 55 14.48 4.29 -25.28
CA ARG A 55 13.94 5.12 -26.36
C ARG A 55 12.60 5.71 -25.95
N PHE A 56 12.49 7.02 -26.08
CA PHE A 56 11.29 7.77 -25.71
C PHE A 56 10.59 8.23 -26.97
N PHE A 57 9.33 7.85 -27.11
CA PHE A 57 8.50 8.28 -28.22
C PHE A 57 7.20 8.91 -27.75
N ARG A 58 6.67 9.79 -28.58
CA ARG A 58 5.37 10.41 -28.44
C ARG A 58 4.47 10.02 -29.60
N VAL A 59 3.19 9.88 -29.30
CA VAL A 59 2.14 9.56 -30.26
C VAL A 59 1.00 10.53 -30.02
N GLU A 60 0.64 11.35 -31.01
CA GLU A 60 -0.58 12.13 -30.92
C GLU A 60 -1.79 11.20 -31.09
N ALA A 61 -2.55 11.02 -30.01
CA ALA A 61 -3.54 9.95 -29.89
C ALA A 61 -4.68 10.07 -30.91
N GLU A 62 -5.04 11.29 -31.30
CA GLU A 62 -6.10 11.59 -32.26
C GLU A 62 -5.63 11.50 -33.72
N GLU A 63 -4.36 11.79 -34.00
CA GLU A 63 -3.80 11.64 -35.35
C GLU A 63 -3.44 10.19 -35.66
N GLN A 64 -3.27 9.34 -34.63
CA GLN A 64 -2.86 7.94 -34.75
C GLN A 64 -3.88 6.97 -34.11
N PRO A 65 -5.15 6.94 -34.56
CA PRO A 65 -6.21 6.17 -33.91
C PRO A 65 -5.94 4.65 -33.91
N GLU A 66 -5.28 4.13 -34.96
CA GLU A 66 -4.90 2.70 -35.03
C GLU A 66 -3.87 2.29 -33.96
N ILE A 67 -3.01 3.22 -33.54
CA ILE A 67 -2.04 2.98 -32.47
C ILE A 67 -2.76 3.09 -31.12
N SER A 68 -3.57 4.13 -30.93
CA SER A 68 -4.36 4.36 -29.72
C SER A 68 -5.29 3.19 -29.40
N GLU A 69 -5.99 2.64 -30.40
CA GLU A 69 -6.87 1.48 -30.23
C GLU A 69 -6.09 0.22 -29.86
N ALA A 70 -4.92 -0.01 -30.47
CA ALA A 70 -4.09 -1.18 -30.17
C ALA A 70 -3.64 -1.26 -28.70
N TYR A 71 -3.58 -0.12 -28.01
CA TYR A 71 -3.24 -0.04 -26.59
C TYR A 71 -4.41 0.40 -25.70
N SER A 72 -5.63 0.42 -26.23
CA SER A 72 -6.85 0.79 -25.49
C SER A 72 -6.74 2.16 -24.79
N VAL A 73 -6.14 3.14 -25.46
CA VAL A 73 -5.96 4.50 -24.94
C VAL A 73 -7.33 5.19 -24.89
N ALA A 74 -7.88 5.33 -23.68
CA ALA A 74 -9.17 5.99 -23.44
C ALA A 74 -9.04 7.46 -23.05
N ALA A 75 -7.90 7.87 -22.50
CA ALA A 75 -7.61 9.22 -22.05
C ALA A 75 -6.13 9.57 -22.27
N VAL A 76 -5.81 10.86 -22.36
CA VAL A 76 -4.43 11.38 -22.42
C VAL A 76 -4.16 12.37 -21.29
N PRO A 77 -2.93 12.44 -20.73
CA PRO A 77 -1.75 11.69 -21.13
C PRO A 77 -1.80 10.22 -20.70
N TYR A 78 -1.26 9.33 -21.55
CA TYR A 78 -1.18 7.89 -21.28
C TYR A 78 0.18 7.36 -21.70
N PHE A 79 0.73 6.43 -20.92
CA PHE A 79 2.06 5.90 -21.14
C PHE A 79 2.05 4.39 -21.22
N VAL A 80 2.87 3.87 -22.12
CA VAL A 80 3.10 2.42 -22.27
C VAL A 80 4.59 2.15 -22.22
N PHE A 81 4.97 1.18 -21.40
CA PHE A 81 6.35 0.82 -21.17
C PHE A 81 6.61 -0.54 -21.81
N PHE A 82 7.63 -0.60 -22.65
CA PHE A 82 8.04 -1.82 -23.33
C PHE A 82 9.43 -2.25 -22.91
N LYS A 83 9.58 -3.56 -22.75
CA LYS A 83 10.88 -4.21 -22.61
C LYS A 83 10.90 -5.42 -23.52
N ASP A 84 11.96 -5.53 -24.32
CA ASP A 84 12.17 -6.66 -25.25
C ASP A 84 10.98 -6.88 -26.21
N GLY A 85 10.40 -5.78 -26.71
CA GLY A 85 9.27 -5.80 -27.65
C GLY A 85 7.91 -6.11 -27.03
N LYS A 86 7.82 -6.35 -25.71
CA LYS A 86 6.57 -6.61 -24.99
C LYS A 86 6.17 -5.43 -24.12
N SER A 87 4.88 -5.11 -24.09
CA SER A 87 4.33 -4.17 -23.11
C SER A 87 4.43 -4.80 -21.72
N VAL A 88 5.09 -4.11 -20.79
CA VAL A 88 5.34 -4.60 -19.42
C VAL A 88 4.62 -3.77 -18.35
N ASP A 89 4.19 -2.56 -18.68
CA ASP A 89 3.46 -1.69 -17.76
C ASP A 89 2.73 -0.56 -18.52
N THR A 90 1.79 0.09 -17.86
CA THR A 90 1.09 1.29 -18.33
C THR A 90 0.94 2.32 -17.22
N LEU A 91 0.66 3.56 -17.61
CA LEU A 91 0.30 4.65 -16.69
C LEU A 91 -0.74 5.54 -17.36
N GLU A 92 -1.87 5.73 -16.70
CA GLU A 92 -2.92 6.65 -17.13
C GLU A 92 -2.86 7.93 -16.31
N GLY A 93 -2.97 9.08 -16.98
CA GLY A 93 -3.01 10.38 -16.34
C GLY A 93 -1.64 11.02 -16.09
N ALA A 94 -1.67 12.27 -15.63
CA ALA A 94 -0.48 13.06 -15.37
C ALA A 94 0.04 12.81 -13.96
N ASP A 95 0.92 11.82 -13.84
CA ASP A 95 1.68 11.54 -12.61
C ASP A 95 3.19 11.52 -12.91
N PRO A 96 3.89 12.65 -12.69
CA PRO A 96 5.34 12.75 -12.89
C PRO A 96 6.14 11.75 -12.05
N SER A 97 5.68 11.45 -10.84
CA SER A 97 6.42 10.59 -9.91
C SER A 97 6.26 9.12 -10.30
N ALA A 98 5.04 8.69 -10.60
CA ALA A 98 4.78 7.35 -11.10
C ALA A 98 5.46 7.12 -12.46
N LEU A 99 5.45 8.12 -13.35
CA LEU A 99 6.17 8.06 -14.63
C LEU A 99 7.67 7.85 -14.42
N ALA A 100 8.32 8.69 -13.59
CA ALA A 100 9.76 8.57 -13.32
C ALA A 100 10.12 7.21 -12.72
N ASN A 101 9.32 6.71 -11.79
CA ASN A 101 9.52 5.41 -11.15
C ASN A 101 9.40 4.24 -12.15
N LYS A 102 8.36 4.26 -12.99
CA LYS A 102 8.15 3.23 -14.01
C LYS A 102 9.25 3.26 -15.08
N VAL A 103 9.68 4.45 -15.50
CA VAL A 103 10.84 4.60 -16.40
C VAL A 103 12.10 4.01 -15.77
N ALA A 104 12.42 4.36 -14.52
CA ALA A 104 13.62 3.87 -13.85
C ALA A 104 13.61 2.33 -13.71
N LYS A 105 12.46 1.74 -13.38
CA LYS A 105 12.29 0.29 -13.26
C LYS A 105 12.54 -0.44 -14.59
N VAL A 106 12.01 0.10 -15.69
CA VAL A 106 12.04 -0.55 -17.01
C VAL A 106 13.35 -0.27 -17.75
N ALA A 107 13.93 0.93 -17.60
CA ALA A 107 15.16 1.37 -18.26
C ALA A 107 16.45 1.07 -17.47
N GLY A 108 16.37 0.93 -16.14
CA GLY A 108 17.53 0.73 -15.26
C GLY A 108 18.06 -0.70 -15.15
N SER A 109 17.50 -1.66 -15.90
CA SER A 109 17.81 -3.08 -15.75
C SER A 109 18.42 -3.71 -17.01
N VAL A 110 19.76 -3.62 -17.18
CA VAL A 110 20.54 -4.53 -18.04
C VAL A 110 21.96 -4.80 -17.48
N THR A 111 22.18 -5.99 -16.92
CA THR A 111 23.08 -7.04 -17.46
C THR A 111 22.89 -8.33 -16.66
N ALA A 112 22.83 -9.45 -17.37
CA ALA A 112 22.80 -10.80 -16.82
C ALA A 112 24.25 -11.28 -16.67
N ASP A 113 24.72 -11.35 -15.42
CA ASP A 113 25.72 -12.27 -14.84
C ASP A 113 26.27 -11.59 -13.56
N GLU A 114 26.10 -12.28 -12.42
CA GLU A 114 26.34 -11.90 -11.01
C GLU A 114 25.22 -11.15 -10.24
N PRO A 115 25.00 -11.51 -8.95
CA PRO A 115 23.84 -11.05 -8.17
C PRO A 115 24.09 -9.63 -7.63
N ALA A 116 23.41 -8.64 -8.21
CA ALA A 116 23.49 -7.25 -7.77
C ALA A 116 22.43 -6.92 -6.70
N ALA A 117 22.91 -6.32 -5.60
CA ALA A 117 22.16 -5.76 -4.48
C ALA A 117 21.22 -4.61 -4.92
N PRO A 118 20.17 -4.28 -4.13
CA PRO A 118 19.17 -3.30 -4.51
C PRO A 118 19.75 -1.89 -4.52
N ALA A 119 19.81 -1.27 -5.71
CA ALA A 119 20.25 0.10 -5.88
C ALA A 119 19.14 1.06 -5.42
N SER A 120 19.44 1.84 -4.38
CA SER A 120 18.64 2.93 -3.85
C SER A 120 18.37 4.01 -4.90
N LEU A 121 17.10 4.39 -5.05
CA LEU A 121 16.67 5.57 -5.81
C LEU A 121 17.18 6.84 -5.10
N GLY A 122 18.23 7.44 -5.65
CA GLY A 122 18.72 8.76 -5.20
C GLY A 122 19.79 9.38 -6.09
N MET A 123 20.31 8.66 -7.09
CA MET A 123 21.49 9.12 -7.84
C MET A 123 21.27 9.22 -9.37
N ALA A 124 20.11 8.85 -9.92
CA ALA A 124 19.90 8.84 -11.37
C ALA A 124 19.08 10.03 -11.93
N ALA A 125 18.37 10.79 -11.09
CA ALA A 125 17.64 11.98 -11.53
C ALA A 125 18.35 13.22 -11.01
N GLY A 126 18.91 14.03 -11.91
CA GLY A 126 19.64 15.24 -11.54
C GLY A 126 18.75 16.26 -10.79
N PRO A 127 19.37 17.26 -10.13
CA PRO A 127 18.67 18.27 -9.31
C PRO A 127 17.46 18.95 -10.01
N ALA A 128 17.49 19.02 -11.34
CA ALA A 128 16.45 19.60 -12.17
C ALA A 128 15.12 18.81 -12.14
N ILE A 129 15.13 17.48 -12.03
CA ILE A 129 13.88 16.69 -11.92
C ILE A 129 13.19 16.94 -10.57
N LEU A 130 13.96 17.07 -9.49
CA LEU A 130 13.40 17.42 -8.18
C LEU A 130 12.74 18.80 -8.15
N GLU A 131 13.25 19.73 -8.96
CA GLU A 131 12.70 21.08 -9.11
C GLU A 131 11.44 21.07 -10.01
N THR A 132 11.47 20.30 -11.12
CA THR A 132 10.33 20.20 -12.04
C THR A 132 9.14 19.44 -11.40
N VAL A 133 9.38 18.37 -10.63
CA VAL A 133 8.35 17.64 -9.87
C VAL A 133 7.72 18.52 -8.77
N LYS A 134 8.49 19.46 -8.20
CA LYS A 134 7.99 20.46 -7.23
C LYS A 134 7.17 21.57 -7.89
N ASP A 135 7.40 21.86 -9.17
CA ASP A 135 6.60 22.79 -9.96
C ASP A 135 5.31 22.16 -10.50
N PHE A 136 5.29 20.86 -10.83
CA PHE A 136 4.06 20.15 -11.27
C PHE A 136 3.02 19.91 -10.19
N ALA A 137 3.42 19.86 -8.92
CA ALA A 137 2.48 19.77 -7.80
C ALA A 137 1.62 21.05 -7.60
N LYS A 138 1.85 22.11 -8.39
CA LYS A 138 1.17 23.41 -8.25
C LYS A 138 -0.04 23.59 -9.18
N ASP A 139 -0.18 22.83 -10.26
CA ASP A 139 -1.12 23.17 -11.34
C ASP A 139 -2.41 22.34 -11.42
N ASN A 140 -2.57 21.25 -10.64
CA ASN A 140 -3.74 20.38 -10.77
C ASN A 140 -5.01 20.87 -10.04
N SER A 141 -5.20 22.19 -9.92
CA SER A 141 -6.46 22.76 -9.41
C SER A 141 -6.96 24.01 -10.15
N LYS A 142 -7.64 23.71 -11.27
CA LYS A 142 -8.92 24.29 -11.77
C LYS A 142 -8.92 25.36 -12.88
N VAL A 143 -9.84 25.10 -13.82
CA VAL A 143 -10.44 26.01 -14.82
C VAL A 143 -11.01 27.29 -14.19
N GLU A 144 -10.54 28.41 -14.75
CA GLU A 144 -11.03 29.80 -14.87
C GLU A 144 -11.60 30.57 -13.66
N SER A 145 -10.86 31.60 -13.21
CA SER A 145 -11.07 32.98 -13.68
C SER A 145 -10.03 33.99 -13.12
N HIS A 146 -9.30 34.60 -14.06
CA HIS A 146 -8.67 35.94 -14.09
C HIS A 146 -7.85 36.51 -12.90
N SER A 147 -6.53 36.63 -13.19
CA SER A 147 -5.55 37.70 -12.83
C SER A 147 -4.37 37.27 -11.95
N PRO A 148 -3.17 37.85 -12.18
CA PRO A 148 -1.94 37.08 -12.23
C PRO A 148 -1.04 37.24 -10.99
N GLY A 149 -0.44 36.12 -10.56
CA GLY A 149 0.84 36.09 -9.85
C GLY A 149 0.80 36.12 -8.32
N THR A 150 0.56 34.97 -7.67
CA THR A 150 0.86 34.80 -6.22
C THR A 150 1.00 33.35 -5.71
N GLY A 151 0.71 32.31 -6.51
CA GLY A 151 0.60 30.93 -5.99
C GLY A 151 1.88 30.32 -5.40
N ASN A 152 3.06 30.66 -5.96
CA ASN A 152 4.33 30.14 -5.45
C ASN A 152 4.78 30.84 -4.15
N GLY A 153 4.40 32.11 -3.97
CA GLY A 153 4.70 32.88 -2.76
C GLY A 153 3.87 32.42 -1.57
N LEU A 154 2.60 32.08 -1.78
CA LEU A 154 1.72 31.60 -0.72
C LEU A 154 2.20 30.28 -0.13
N LYS A 155 2.56 29.28 -0.96
CA LYS A 155 3.03 27.99 -0.45
C LYS A 155 4.28 28.13 0.41
N LEU A 156 5.27 28.90 -0.06
CA LEU A 156 6.48 29.20 0.69
C LEU A 156 6.18 29.96 1.99
N ARG A 157 5.21 30.89 1.95
CA ARG A 157 4.72 31.61 3.13
C ARG A 157 4.04 30.67 4.13
N LEU A 158 3.24 29.69 3.67
CA LEU A 158 2.62 28.69 4.54
C LEU A 158 3.66 27.78 5.18
N GLU A 159 4.64 27.30 4.42
CA GLU A 159 5.78 26.50 4.92
C GLU A 159 6.57 27.27 5.99
N GLN A 160 6.84 28.55 5.76
CA GLN A 160 7.49 29.42 6.74
C GLN A 160 6.63 29.61 7.99
N LEU A 161 5.31 29.77 7.84
CA LEU A 161 4.39 29.96 8.96
C LEU A 161 4.29 28.70 9.84
N VAL A 162 4.12 27.51 9.25
CA VAL A 162 4.01 26.25 10.01
C VAL A 162 5.32 25.88 10.71
N ASN A 163 6.46 26.30 10.15
CA ASN A 163 7.79 26.10 10.74
C ASN A 163 8.27 27.28 11.61
N SER A 164 7.47 28.35 11.74
CA SER A 164 7.89 29.54 12.49
C SER A 164 8.15 29.27 13.96
N HIS A 165 7.48 28.27 14.52
CA HIS A 165 7.65 27.81 15.89
C HIS A 165 7.62 26.28 15.94
N PRO A 166 8.38 25.64 16.87
CA PRO A 166 8.36 24.19 17.05
C PRO A 166 6.96 23.62 17.32
N VAL A 167 6.11 24.40 17.99
CA VAL A 167 4.67 24.16 18.11
C VAL A 167 3.95 25.39 17.58
N MET A 168 3.13 25.23 16.55
CA MET A 168 2.46 26.35 15.87
C MET A 168 0.95 26.10 15.79
N LEU A 169 0.16 27.02 16.34
CA LEU A 169 -1.30 26.92 16.38
C LEU A 169 -1.96 27.93 15.42
N PHE A 170 -2.66 27.42 14.41
CA PHE A 170 -3.51 28.24 13.55
C PHE A 170 -4.93 28.22 14.10
N MET A 171 -5.44 29.39 14.51
CA MET A 171 -6.67 29.49 15.28
C MET A 171 -7.49 30.73 14.90
N LYS A 172 -8.75 30.77 15.36
CA LYS A 172 -9.62 31.94 15.20
C LYS A 172 -9.44 32.87 16.41
N GLY A 173 -8.86 34.04 16.21
CA GLY A 173 -8.43 34.97 17.27
C GLY A 173 -7.00 34.71 17.74
N SER A 174 -6.64 35.19 18.93
CA SER A 174 -5.32 34.99 19.54
C SER A 174 -5.39 34.12 20.82
N PRO A 175 -4.25 33.65 21.37
CA PRO A 175 -4.21 32.92 22.64
C PRO A 175 -4.75 33.70 23.85
N GLU A 176 -4.73 35.04 23.78
CA GLU A 176 -5.30 35.95 24.79
C GLU A 176 -6.79 36.20 24.53
N GLU A 177 -7.18 36.30 23.25
CA GLU A 177 -8.54 36.59 22.81
C GLU A 177 -9.06 35.55 21.78
N PRO A 178 -9.33 34.30 22.19
CA PRO A 178 -9.85 33.29 21.27
C PRO A 178 -11.30 33.57 20.89
N ARG A 179 -11.57 33.65 19.58
CA ARG A 179 -12.87 34.00 18.98
C ARG A 179 -13.73 32.79 18.62
N CYS A 180 -13.28 31.58 18.97
CA CYS A 180 -14.00 30.33 18.74
C CYS A 180 -13.79 29.37 19.93
N GLY A 181 -14.84 28.65 20.35
CA GLY A 181 -14.78 27.68 21.45
C GLY A 181 -13.73 26.59 21.24
N PHE A 182 -13.65 26.02 20.03
CA PHE A 182 -12.64 25.01 19.71
C PHE A 182 -11.21 25.55 19.78
N SER A 183 -10.99 26.78 19.31
CA SER A 183 -9.69 27.43 19.43
C SER A 183 -9.32 27.71 20.88
N ARG A 184 -10.28 28.08 21.72
CA ARG A 184 -10.09 28.27 23.16
C ARG A 184 -9.67 26.97 23.83
N THR A 185 -10.36 25.87 23.54
CA THR A 185 -10.03 24.54 24.07
C THR A 185 -8.57 24.15 23.80
N VAL A 186 -8.09 24.31 22.56
CA VAL A 186 -6.69 23.96 22.22
C VAL A 186 -5.70 24.87 22.94
N VAL A 187 -5.98 26.17 23.05
CA VAL A 187 -5.13 27.10 23.82
C VAL A 187 -5.07 26.71 25.30
N ASP A 188 -6.20 26.38 25.91
CA ASP A 188 -6.29 26.00 27.32
C ASP A 188 -5.50 24.70 27.59
N ILE A 189 -5.59 23.72 26.68
CA ILE A 189 -4.79 22.49 26.73
C ILE A 189 -3.29 22.79 26.68
N LEU A 190 -2.84 23.57 25.69
CA LEU A 190 -1.41 23.89 25.54
C LEU A 190 -0.86 24.68 26.74
N LYS A 191 -1.65 25.61 27.30
CA LYS A 191 -1.29 26.35 28.51
C LYS A 191 -1.23 25.44 29.75
N LYS A 192 -2.20 24.53 29.90
CA LYS A 192 -2.26 23.56 31.01
C LYS A 192 -1.05 22.62 31.00
N GLU A 193 -0.64 22.18 29.82
CA GLU A 193 0.55 21.34 29.60
C GLU A 193 1.87 22.14 29.63
N LYS A 194 1.81 23.47 29.83
CA LYS A 194 2.97 24.39 29.86
C LYS A 194 3.82 24.35 28.57
N ILE A 195 3.18 24.09 27.43
CA ILE A 195 3.86 24.06 26.13
C ILE A 195 4.00 25.50 25.62
N LYS A 196 5.20 25.87 25.18
CA LYS A 196 5.40 27.12 24.44
C LYS A 196 5.01 26.89 22.98
N PHE A 197 4.14 27.75 22.46
CA PHE A 197 3.68 27.67 21.08
C PHE A 197 3.58 29.06 20.45
N GLY A 198 3.82 29.13 19.14
CA GLY A 198 3.43 30.27 18.32
C GLY A 198 1.98 30.15 17.90
N SER A 199 1.34 31.27 17.54
CA SER A 199 -0.04 31.28 17.07
C SER A 199 -0.23 32.21 15.88
N PHE A 200 -1.18 31.87 15.00
CA PHE A 200 -1.59 32.72 13.88
C PHE A 200 -3.12 32.81 13.82
N ASP A 201 -3.65 34.03 13.75
CA ASP A 201 -5.09 34.29 13.61
C ASP A 201 -5.52 34.17 12.15
N ILE A 202 -6.19 33.06 11.81
CA ILE A 202 -6.63 32.79 10.44
C ILE A 202 -7.77 33.72 9.98
N LEU A 203 -8.37 34.51 10.88
CA LEU A 203 -9.39 35.49 10.50
C LEU A 203 -8.78 36.77 9.95
N THR A 204 -7.48 36.98 10.11
CA THR A 204 -6.78 38.18 9.63
C THR A 204 -6.27 38.04 8.20
N ASP A 205 -6.19 36.81 7.68
CA ASP A 205 -5.65 36.52 6.36
C ASP A 205 -6.39 35.33 5.72
N ASP A 206 -7.35 35.65 4.85
CA ASP A 206 -8.17 34.64 4.15
C ASP A 206 -7.34 33.80 3.15
N GLU A 207 -6.22 34.33 2.66
CA GLU A 207 -5.33 33.62 1.74
C GLU A 207 -4.58 32.51 2.49
N VAL A 208 -4.03 32.83 3.67
CA VAL A 208 -3.44 31.82 4.58
C VAL A 208 -4.52 30.84 5.05
N ARG A 209 -5.72 31.32 5.37
CA ARG A 209 -6.83 30.48 5.85
C ARG A 209 -7.26 29.43 4.83
N GLU A 210 -7.47 29.80 3.58
CA GLU A 210 -7.87 28.85 2.54
C GLU A 210 -6.68 28.04 2.03
N GLY A 211 -5.49 28.65 1.97
CA GLY A 211 -4.26 27.98 1.60
C GLY A 211 -3.87 26.86 2.56
N LEU A 212 -3.93 27.10 3.87
CA LEU A 212 -3.50 26.12 4.87
C LEU A 212 -4.43 24.89 4.93
N LYS A 213 -5.74 25.04 4.68
CA LYS A 213 -6.66 23.88 4.56
C LYS A 213 -6.24 22.93 3.44
N LYS A 214 -5.82 23.49 2.29
CA LYS A 214 -5.32 22.72 1.14
C LYS A 214 -3.95 22.14 1.43
N PHE A 215 -3.06 22.93 2.02
CA PHE A 215 -1.69 22.54 2.39
C PHE A 215 -1.67 21.32 3.32
N SER A 216 -2.60 21.26 4.27
CA SER A 216 -2.64 20.21 5.28
C SER A 216 -3.68 19.13 5.03
N ASN A 217 -4.45 19.25 3.95
CA ASN A 217 -5.61 18.42 3.66
C ASN A 217 -6.59 18.33 4.85
N TRP A 218 -6.78 19.45 5.58
CA TRP A 218 -7.59 19.50 6.80
C TRP A 218 -8.67 20.59 6.71
N PRO A 219 -9.97 20.26 6.87
CA PRO A 219 -11.05 21.18 6.51
C PRO A 219 -11.34 22.29 7.54
N THR A 220 -10.93 22.13 8.80
CA THR A 220 -11.39 22.95 9.94
C THR A 220 -10.26 23.64 10.71
N TYR A 221 -10.63 24.57 11.59
CA TYR A 221 -9.73 25.24 12.54
C TYR A 221 -10.30 25.13 13.95
N PRO A 222 -9.46 25.03 15.00
CA PRO A 222 -8.00 25.21 15.01
C PRO A 222 -7.20 24.05 14.38
N GLN A 223 -5.98 24.32 13.90
CA GLN A 223 -4.99 23.33 13.46
C GLN A 223 -3.69 23.48 14.26
N LEU A 224 -3.25 22.42 14.92
CA LEU A 224 -2.00 22.40 15.68
C LEU A 224 -0.90 21.69 14.88
N TYR A 225 0.26 22.33 14.78
CA TYR A 225 1.45 21.77 14.13
C TYR A 225 2.58 21.58 15.13
N CYS A 226 3.40 20.54 14.90
CA CYS A 226 4.67 20.35 15.58
C CYS A 226 5.78 20.12 14.55
N LYS A 227 6.85 20.92 14.59
CA LYS A 227 7.95 20.90 13.60
C LYS A 227 7.49 20.90 12.13
N GLY A 228 6.49 21.72 11.83
CA GLY A 228 5.93 21.82 10.48
C GLY A 228 4.97 20.69 10.09
N GLU A 229 4.78 19.68 10.93
CA GLU A 229 3.84 18.58 10.69
C GLU A 229 2.49 18.84 11.39
N LEU A 230 1.38 18.55 10.71
CA LEU A 230 0.04 18.69 11.29
C LEU A 230 -0.18 17.58 12.34
N LEU A 231 -0.46 18.00 13.57
CA LEU A 231 -0.78 17.12 14.69
C LEU A 231 -2.29 16.85 14.78
N GLY A 232 -3.11 17.84 14.41
CA GLY A 232 -4.55 17.66 14.23
C GLY A 232 -5.40 18.87 14.60
N GLY A 233 -6.72 18.65 14.57
CA GLY A 233 -7.74 19.61 14.99
C GLY A 233 -8.04 19.58 16.50
N CYS A 234 -9.05 20.34 16.92
CA CYS A 234 -9.45 20.43 18.33
C CYS A 234 -9.81 19.08 18.95
N ASP A 235 -10.54 18.25 18.22
CA ASP A 235 -10.97 16.91 18.64
C ASP A 235 -9.79 15.98 18.90
N ILE A 236 -8.84 15.93 17.96
CA ILE A 236 -7.62 15.11 18.09
C ILE A 236 -6.77 15.62 19.25
N VAL A 237 -6.53 16.93 19.34
CA VAL A 237 -5.70 17.50 20.41
C VAL A 237 -6.32 17.28 21.79
N THR A 238 -7.66 17.35 21.88
CA THR A 238 -8.38 17.05 23.13
C THR A 238 -8.22 15.58 23.51
N ALA A 239 -8.43 14.66 22.57
CA ALA A 239 -8.26 13.23 22.81
C ALA A 239 -6.83 12.88 23.23
N MET A 240 -5.81 13.47 22.59
CA MET A 240 -4.40 13.28 22.93
C MET A 240 -4.04 13.86 24.30
N HIS A 241 -4.68 14.96 24.72
CA HIS A 241 -4.49 15.50 26.07
C HIS A 241 -5.11 14.59 27.13
N GLU A 242 -6.33 14.10 26.88
CA GLU A 242 -7.04 13.20 27.80
C GLU A 242 -6.34 11.85 27.97
N SER A 243 -5.72 11.33 26.91
CA SER A 243 -4.92 10.10 26.96
C SER A 243 -3.50 10.29 27.47
N GLY A 244 -3.03 11.54 27.62
CA GLY A 244 -1.65 11.88 27.99
C GLY A 244 -0.64 11.82 26.84
N GLU A 245 -1.05 11.36 25.65
CA GLU A 245 -0.21 11.22 24.44
C GLU A 245 0.32 12.56 23.93
N LEU A 246 -0.41 13.66 24.12
CA LEU A 246 -0.01 14.97 23.59
C LEU A 246 1.36 15.41 24.13
N LYS A 247 1.64 15.11 25.39
CA LYS A 247 2.90 15.46 26.04
C LYS A 247 4.06 14.64 25.49
N GLU A 248 3.84 13.35 25.25
CA GLU A 248 4.85 12.45 24.68
C GLU A 248 5.19 12.84 23.25
N VAL A 249 4.17 13.12 22.42
CA VAL A 249 4.38 13.55 21.03
C VAL A 249 5.20 14.83 20.97
N LEU A 250 4.96 15.79 21.87
CA LEU A 250 5.71 17.04 21.88
C LEU A 250 7.11 16.92 22.49
N LEU A 251 7.32 16.00 23.44
CA LEU A 251 8.64 15.67 24.00
C LEU A 251 9.54 14.93 23.00
N ASP A 252 8.99 13.96 22.24
CA ASP A 252 9.70 13.25 21.15
C ASP A 252 10.22 14.23 20.07
N HIS A 253 9.58 15.40 19.96
CA HIS A 253 9.98 16.45 19.04
C HIS A 253 10.87 17.53 19.71
N GLY A 254 11.48 17.26 20.86
CA GLY A 254 12.57 18.07 21.42
C GLY A 254 12.18 19.49 21.86
N THR A 255 10.92 19.73 22.21
CA THR A 255 10.51 20.99 22.83
C THR A 255 10.63 20.88 24.34
N GLU A 256 11.72 21.37 24.91
CA GLU A 256 11.90 21.36 26.37
C GLU A 256 10.82 22.21 27.06
N ALA A 257 10.17 21.60 28.05
CA ALA A 257 9.51 22.33 29.12
C ALA A 257 10.59 23.02 29.96
N SER A 258 10.52 24.33 30.11
CA SER A 258 11.50 25.06 30.93
C SER A 258 11.33 24.66 32.39
N ASP A 259 12.28 23.91 32.93
CA ASP A 259 12.57 23.94 34.37
C ASP A 259 14.07 24.17 34.59
N SER A 260 14.37 25.28 35.22
CA SER A 260 15.72 25.72 35.58
C SER A 260 16.26 24.90 36.75
N SER A 261 17.33 24.12 36.58
CA SER A 261 18.40 23.97 37.59
C SER A 261 19.63 23.15 37.12
N LYS A 262 20.78 23.85 37.06
CA LYS A 262 22.20 23.46 37.24
C LYS A 262 22.64 21.98 37.15
N ALA A 263 23.64 21.71 36.29
CA ALA A 263 25.05 21.37 36.62
C ALA A 263 25.71 20.68 35.39
N GLU A 264 26.67 21.34 34.74
CA GLU A 264 28.12 21.07 34.78
C GLU A 264 28.65 20.04 33.76
N ALA A 265 29.75 20.44 33.13
CA ALA A 265 30.35 19.86 31.96
C ALA A 265 31.16 18.59 32.25
N THR A 266 31.11 17.63 31.32
CA THR A 266 32.19 16.66 31.13
C THR A 266 32.23 16.26 29.65
N GLU A 267 33.38 16.45 29.01
CA GLU A 267 33.69 15.98 27.66
C GLU A 267 33.68 14.45 27.57
N PRO A 268 33.47 13.89 26.37
CA PRO A 268 34.20 12.69 25.99
C PRO A 268 34.87 12.82 24.61
N GLY A 269 36.20 12.72 24.62
CA GLY A 269 36.93 11.64 23.95
C GLY A 269 36.61 11.37 22.48
N MET A 270 37.49 11.89 21.62
CA MET A 270 37.69 11.48 20.24
C MET A 270 37.89 9.95 20.12
N GLY A 271 37.02 9.26 19.36
CA GLY A 271 37.15 7.84 19.00
C GLY A 271 36.49 7.55 17.65
N LYS A 272 37.34 7.37 16.63
CA LYS A 272 37.04 7.20 15.18
C LYS A 272 36.04 6.09 14.84
N GLY A 273 35.20 6.35 13.82
CA GLY A 273 34.47 5.31 13.07
C GLY A 273 33.60 5.85 11.94
N GLY A 274 34.24 6.22 10.81
CA GLY A 274 33.69 6.25 9.44
C GLY A 274 32.30 6.84 9.19
N ILE A 275 32.26 8.13 8.87
CA ILE A 275 31.12 8.80 8.24
C ILE A 275 31.34 8.74 6.73
N SER A 276 30.37 8.22 5.97
CA SER A 276 30.29 8.47 4.52
C SER A 276 28.88 8.93 4.17
N GLU A 277 28.78 10.22 3.87
CA GLU A 277 27.59 10.92 3.42
C GLU A 277 27.25 10.55 1.97
N ALA A 278 26.16 9.81 1.78
CA ALA A 278 25.20 9.89 0.66
C ALA A 278 24.08 8.88 0.94
N SER A 279 22.82 9.34 0.95
CA SER A 279 21.56 8.60 1.24
C SER A 279 21.21 8.19 2.68
N GLY A 280 22.01 8.53 3.70
CA GLY A 280 21.58 8.55 5.11
C GLY A 280 21.12 7.24 5.75
N LEU A 281 21.30 6.08 5.10
CA LEU A 281 21.11 4.75 5.69
C LEU A 281 22.29 3.87 5.28
N SER A 282 22.87 3.13 6.22
CA SER A 282 23.93 2.17 5.92
C SER A 282 23.37 1.05 5.02
N ALA A 283 24.21 0.50 4.13
CA ALA A 283 23.83 -0.66 3.32
C ALA A 283 23.35 -1.84 4.19
N ASP A 284 23.95 -1.98 5.38
CA ASP A 284 23.58 -2.96 6.39
C ASP A 284 22.15 -2.74 6.92
N LEU A 285 21.76 -1.49 7.16
CA LEU A 285 20.41 -1.16 7.61
C LEU A 285 19.36 -1.41 6.52
N ASN A 286 19.64 -1.08 5.26
CA ASN A 286 18.71 -1.39 4.17
C ASN A 286 18.46 -2.90 4.03
N SER A 287 19.51 -3.72 4.12
CA SER A 287 19.36 -5.18 4.11
C SER A 287 18.57 -5.69 5.32
N ARG A 288 18.81 -5.10 6.50
CA ARG A 288 18.05 -5.40 7.72
C ARG A 288 16.56 -5.07 7.58
N LEU A 289 16.24 -3.90 7.02
CA LEU A 289 14.86 -3.46 6.78
C LEU A 289 14.14 -4.37 5.79
N ASP A 290 14.79 -4.68 4.66
CA ASP A 290 14.24 -5.60 3.66
C ASP A 290 13.98 -7.00 4.24
N SER A 291 14.92 -7.50 5.06
CA SER A 291 14.73 -8.77 5.77
C SER A 291 13.56 -8.72 6.77
N LEU A 292 13.35 -7.62 7.47
CA LEU A 292 12.25 -7.45 8.42
C LEU A 292 10.90 -7.39 7.69
N ILE A 293 10.82 -6.57 6.64
CA ILE A 293 9.63 -6.40 5.79
C ILE A 293 9.20 -7.74 5.21
N ASN A 294 10.16 -8.53 4.69
CA ASN A 294 9.89 -9.83 4.07
C ASN A 294 9.85 -11.00 5.06
N SER A 295 9.97 -10.74 6.38
CA SER A 295 9.94 -11.82 7.39
C SER A 295 8.57 -12.48 7.55
N SER A 296 7.52 -11.90 6.98
CA SER A 296 6.16 -12.42 6.95
C SER A 296 5.42 -11.95 5.68
N PRO A 297 4.51 -12.75 5.09
CA PRO A 297 3.67 -12.30 3.97
C PRO A 297 2.82 -11.07 4.30
N VAL A 298 2.36 -10.93 5.54
CA VAL A 298 1.72 -9.72 6.06
C VAL A 298 2.55 -9.24 7.26
N MET A 299 3.16 -8.07 7.12
CA MET A 299 4.08 -7.50 8.10
C MET A 299 3.60 -6.10 8.52
N LEU A 300 3.39 -5.90 9.82
CA LEU A 300 2.90 -4.65 10.38
C LEU A 300 3.96 -3.99 11.27
N PHE A 301 4.45 -2.83 10.86
CA PHE A 301 5.28 -1.98 11.72
C PHE A 301 4.38 -1.04 12.50
N MET A 302 4.36 -1.17 13.81
CA MET A 302 3.39 -0.50 14.68
C MET A 302 4.05 -0.02 15.99
N LYS A 303 3.35 0.84 16.71
CA LYS A 303 3.79 1.29 18.05
C LYS A 303 3.18 0.36 19.10
N GLY A 304 4.01 -0.40 19.81
CA GLY A 304 3.60 -1.49 20.70
C GLY A 304 3.40 -2.83 19.99
N GLU A 305 2.85 -3.80 20.72
CA GLU A 305 2.58 -5.16 20.23
C GLU A 305 1.09 -5.34 19.86
N PRO A 306 0.69 -6.34 19.05
CA PRO A 306 -0.71 -6.53 18.64
C PRO A 306 -1.69 -6.67 19.81
N ASP A 307 -1.27 -7.33 20.89
CA ASP A 307 -2.08 -7.47 22.11
C ASP A 307 -2.08 -6.21 22.99
N ALA A 308 -1.03 -5.39 22.89
CA ALA A 308 -0.83 -4.19 23.67
C ALA A 308 -0.31 -3.00 22.82
N PRO A 309 -1.09 -2.53 21.82
CA PRO A 309 -0.71 -1.39 20.99
C PRO A 309 -0.70 -0.13 21.85
N ARG A 310 0.31 0.70 21.62
CA ARG A 310 0.58 1.94 22.36
C ARG A 310 0.11 3.18 21.61
N CYS A 311 -0.67 3.00 20.54
CA CYS A 311 -1.17 4.08 19.70
C CYS A 311 -2.51 3.69 19.07
N GLY A 312 -3.49 4.61 19.09
CA GLY A 312 -4.83 4.37 18.52
C GLY A 312 -4.82 4.01 17.03
N PHE A 313 -3.89 4.59 16.24
CA PHE A 313 -3.74 4.25 14.83
C PHE A 313 -3.20 2.83 14.62
N SER A 314 -2.24 2.41 15.46
CA SER A 314 -1.72 1.04 15.47
C SER A 314 -2.80 0.03 15.88
N ARG A 315 -3.61 0.36 16.90
CA ARG A 315 -4.78 -0.45 17.31
C ARG A 315 -5.77 -0.64 16.14
N LYS A 316 -6.11 0.42 15.40
CA LYS A 316 -7.02 0.34 14.25
C LYS A 316 -6.59 -0.71 13.22
N VAL A 317 -5.31 -0.70 12.81
CA VAL A 317 -4.81 -1.67 11.81
C VAL A 317 -4.86 -3.09 12.36
N VAL A 318 -4.47 -3.29 13.63
CA VAL A 318 -4.56 -4.60 14.29
C VAL A 318 -6.00 -5.12 14.32
N ASP A 319 -6.97 -4.26 14.66
CA ASP A 319 -8.37 -4.64 14.74
C ASP A 319 -8.92 -5.04 13.37
N ILE A 320 -8.56 -4.31 12.31
CA ILE A 320 -8.91 -4.64 10.93
C ILE A 320 -8.35 -6.02 10.54
N LEU A 321 -7.06 -6.25 10.74
CA LEU A 321 -6.42 -7.52 10.38
C LEU A 321 -7.04 -8.71 11.14
N ARG A 322 -7.38 -8.52 12.42
CA ARG A 322 -8.08 -9.53 13.23
C ARG A 322 -9.51 -9.77 12.76
N GLN A 323 -10.25 -8.71 12.43
CA GLN A 323 -11.62 -8.80 11.92
C GLN A 323 -11.68 -9.57 10.60
N GLU A 324 -10.74 -9.31 9.70
CA GLU A 324 -10.60 -10.01 8.41
C GLU A 324 -9.94 -11.39 8.55
N LYS A 325 -9.57 -11.80 9.79
CA LYS A 325 -8.90 -13.07 10.09
C LYS A 325 -7.64 -13.29 9.25
N ILE A 326 -6.84 -12.24 9.13
CA ILE A 326 -5.57 -12.24 8.41
C ILE A 326 -4.48 -12.60 9.42
N ASP A 327 -3.72 -13.66 9.12
CA ASP A 327 -2.50 -13.96 9.88
C ASP A 327 -1.42 -12.93 9.52
N PHE A 328 -0.85 -12.27 10.53
CA PHE A 328 0.19 -11.26 10.35
C PHE A 328 1.25 -11.34 11.43
N LYS A 329 2.44 -10.82 11.12
CA LYS A 329 3.51 -10.57 12.08
C LYS A 329 3.66 -9.07 12.29
N SER A 330 4.08 -8.67 13.48
CA SER A 330 4.33 -7.27 13.83
C SER A 330 5.79 -7.01 14.20
N PHE A 331 6.17 -5.75 14.14
CA PHE A 331 7.40 -5.22 14.73
C PHE A 331 7.08 -3.95 15.51
N ASP A 332 7.40 -3.93 16.81
CA ASP A 332 7.27 -2.73 17.63
C ASP A 332 8.38 -1.74 17.32
N ILE A 333 8.02 -0.69 16.60
CA ILE A 333 8.92 0.35 16.13
C ILE A 333 9.50 1.21 17.26
N LEU A 334 8.94 1.14 18.46
CA LEU A 334 9.46 1.85 19.63
C LEU A 334 10.66 1.14 20.26
N THR A 335 10.90 -0.12 19.91
CA THR A 335 12.01 -0.91 20.46
C THR A 335 13.34 -0.69 19.75
N ASP A 336 13.30 -0.13 18.53
CA ASP A 336 14.48 0.06 17.69
C ASP A 336 14.37 1.37 16.90
N ASP A 337 15.10 2.40 17.35
CA ASP A 337 15.05 3.72 16.72
C ASP A 337 15.74 3.75 15.34
N GLU A 338 16.72 2.88 15.10
CA GLU A 338 17.39 2.78 13.80
C GLU A 338 16.43 2.23 12.74
N VAL A 339 15.67 1.18 13.08
CA VAL A 339 14.57 0.69 12.23
C VAL A 339 13.45 1.72 12.12
N ARG A 340 13.14 2.46 13.20
CA ARG A 340 12.12 3.53 13.22
C ARG A 340 12.38 4.63 12.23
N GLN A 341 13.58 5.20 12.25
CA GLN A 341 13.94 6.27 11.33
C GLN A 341 14.23 5.71 9.94
N GLY A 342 14.92 4.57 9.87
CA GLY A 342 15.30 3.95 8.60
C GLY A 342 14.11 3.53 7.76
N LEU A 343 13.09 2.91 8.36
CA LEU A 343 11.94 2.43 7.62
C LEU A 343 11.08 3.57 7.05
N LYS A 344 10.99 4.73 7.72
CA LYS A 344 10.32 5.93 7.16
C LYS A 344 10.99 6.42 5.88
N VAL A 345 12.32 6.43 5.87
CA VAL A 345 13.12 6.83 4.72
C VAL A 345 13.05 5.77 3.62
N TYR A 346 13.16 4.49 4.00
CA TYR A 346 13.10 3.33 3.10
C TYR A 346 11.79 3.27 2.33
N SER A 347 10.67 3.53 3.00
CA SER A 347 9.32 3.44 2.44
C SER A 347 8.78 4.75 1.89
N ASN A 348 9.52 5.84 2.08
CA ASN A 348 9.07 7.20 1.80
C ASN A 348 7.71 7.52 2.46
N TRP A 349 7.52 7.05 3.71
CA TRP A 349 6.28 7.18 4.47
C TRP A 349 6.56 7.76 5.85
N SER A 350 5.90 8.87 6.20
CA SER A 350 6.28 9.70 7.36
C SER A 350 5.82 9.14 8.72
N SER A 351 4.80 8.27 8.73
CA SER A 351 4.08 7.89 9.95
C SER A 351 4.02 6.38 10.20
N TYR A 352 3.54 6.01 11.39
CA TYR A 352 3.24 4.62 11.77
C TYR A 352 1.82 4.55 12.32
N PRO A 353 1.08 3.44 12.09
CA PRO A 353 1.55 2.15 11.58
C PRO A 353 1.83 2.12 10.07
N GLN A 354 2.65 1.17 9.62
CA GLN A 354 2.87 0.85 8.20
C GLN A 354 2.59 -0.63 7.96
N LEU A 355 1.64 -0.95 7.08
CA LEU A 355 1.29 -2.31 6.69
C LEU A 355 1.99 -2.69 5.38
N TYR A 356 2.63 -3.85 5.36
CA TYR A 356 3.24 -4.45 4.16
C TYR A 356 2.59 -5.79 3.84
N ILE A 357 2.37 -6.02 2.54
CA ILE A 357 1.89 -7.29 1.99
C ILE A 357 2.87 -7.75 0.92
N LYS A 358 3.46 -8.94 1.09
CA LYS A 358 4.50 -9.50 0.19
C LYS A 358 5.63 -8.49 -0.13
N GLY A 359 6.05 -7.74 0.88
CA GLY A 359 7.11 -6.75 0.77
C GLY A 359 6.71 -5.40 0.19
N GLU A 360 5.46 -5.24 -0.25
CA GLU A 360 4.95 -3.97 -0.79
C GLU A 360 4.22 -3.19 0.30
N LEU A 361 4.51 -1.88 0.40
CA LEU A 361 3.83 -0.98 1.31
C LEU A 361 2.37 -0.79 0.85
N ILE A 362 1.44 -1.09 1.76
CA ILE A 362 0.01 -0.83 1.58
C ILE A 362 -0.35 0.56 2.09
N GLY A 363 0.20 0.95 3.24
CA GLY A 363 0.03 2.29 3.79
C GLY A 363 -0.24 2.31 5.29
N GLY A 364 -0.74 3.46 5.75
CA GLY A 364 -1.09 3.74 7.13
C GLY A 364 -2.50 3.30 7.53
N SER A 365 -2.91 3.66 8.74
CA SER A 365 -4.19 3.22 9.34
C SER A 365 -5.45 3.65 8.56
N ASP A 366 -5.36 4.80 7.93
CA ASP A 366 -6.38 5.51 7.17
C ASP A 366 -6.60 4.82 5.82
N ILE A 367 -5.53 4.56 5.08
CA ILE A 367 -5.59 3.77 3.83
C ILE A 367 -6.12 2.36 4.10
N VAL A 368 -5.58 1.66 5.10
CA VAL A 368 -6.00 0.28 5.39
C VAL A 368 -7.48 0.22 5.78
N LEU A 369 -7.98 1.22 6.52
CA LEU A 369 -9.40 1.33 6.86
C LEU A 369 -10.28 1.56 5.63
N ASP A 370 -9.86 2.44 4.72
CA ASP A 370 -10.62 2.71 3.50
C ASP A 370 -10.63 1.49 2.57
N MET A 371 -9.49 0.80 2.42
CA MET A 371 -9.38 -0.45 1.67
C MET A 371 -10.23 -1.58 2.27
N GLN A 372 -10.36 -1.67 3.60
CA GLN A 372 -11.25 -2.64 4.24
C GLN A 372 -12.72 -2.32 3.88
N LYS A 373 -13.14 -1.06 4.04
CA LYS A 373 -14.52 -0.63 3.75
C LYS A 373 -14.90 -0.80 2.28
N SER A 374 -13.97 -0.57 1.36
CA SER A 374 -14.18 -0.75 -0.08
C SER A 374 -14.11 -2.21 -0.53
N GLY A 375 -13.59 -3.11 0.33
CA GLY A 375 -13.29 -4.50 -0.01
C GLY A 375 -12.02 -4.67 -0.85
N GLU A 376 -11.29 -3.59 -1.14
CA GLU A 376 -10.02 -3.61 -1.88
C GLU A 376 -8.92 -4.37 -1.14
N LEU A 377 -8.87 -4.25 0.20
CA LEU A 377 -7.91 -4.98 1.03
C LEU A 377 -8.02 -6.48 0.78
N SER A 378 -9.25 -6.98 0.66
CA SER A 378 -9.51 -8.40 0.43
C SER A 378 -9.08 -8.85 -0.96
N LYS A 379 -9.27 -8.00 -1.98
CA LYS A 379 -8.79 -8.26 -3.34
C LYS A 379 -7.28 -8.33 -3.41
N VAL A 380 -6.58 -7.35 -2.83
CA VAL A 380 -5.11 -7.30 -2.80
C VAL A 380 -4.55 -8.55 -2.13
N LEU A 381 -5.13 -8.98 -1.01
CA LEU A 381 -4.71 -10.19 -0.31
C LEU A 381 -4.92 -11.45 -1.16
N ALA A 382 -6.08 -11.58 -1.83
CA ALA A 382 -6.36 -12.69 -2.73
C ALA A 382 -5.40 -12.74 -3.93
N GLU A 383 -5.15 -11.59 -4.59
CA GLU A 383 -4.21 -11.47 -5.71
C GLU A 383 -2.78 -11.85 -5.31
N LYS A 384 -2.37 -11.51 -4.09
CA LYS A 384 -1.06 -11.84 -3.53
C LYS A 384 -0.99 -13.25 -2.91
N GLY A 385 -2.06 -14.04 -3.05
CA GLY A 385 -2.14 -15.41 -2.55
C GLY A 385 -2.11 -15.50 -1.03
N ILE A 386 -2.52 -14.45 -0.32
CA ILE A 386 -2.65 -14.44 1.13
C ILE A 386 -4.09 -14.79 1.50
N PRO A 387 -4.31 -15.91 2.21
CA PRO A 387 -5.64 -16.32 2.59
C PRO A 387 -6.20 -15.37 3.65
N ASN A 388 -7.24 -14.61 3.31
CA ASN A 388 -8.12 -13.99 4.31
C ASN A 388 -8.98 -15.09 4.90
N GLY A 389 -8.83 -15.38 6.19
CA GLY A 389 -9.62 -16.36 6.93
C GLY A 389 -10.14 -17.53 6.11
N ILE A 390 -9.32 -18.57 5.89
CA ILE A 390 -9.64 -19.80 5.16
C ILE A 390 -10.61 -19.55 3.98
N THR A 391 -10.06 -19.20 2.81
CA THR A 391 -10.88 -19.14 1.58
C THR A 391 -11.67 -20.45 1.42
N LEU A 392 -12.86 -20.38 0.82
CA LEU A 392 -13.71 -21.57 0.64
C LEU A 392 -12.91 -22.71 -0.01
N GLU A 393 -12.05 -22.42 -0.99
CA GLU A 393 -11.16 -23.40 -1.61
C GLU A 393 -10.19 -24.08 -0.62
N VAL A 394 -9.56 -23.32 0.28
CA VAL A 394 -8.68 -23.88 1.33
C VAL A 394 -9.49 -24.70 2.32
N ARG A 395 -10.69 -24.21 2.70
CA ARG A 395 -11.61 -24.92 3.60
C ARG A 395 -12.04 -26.27 3.02
N LEU A 396 -12.39 -26.29 1.74
CA LEU A 396 -12.77 -27.49 1.02
C LEU A 396 -11.60 -28.48 0.96
N LYS A 397 -10.40 -28.02 0.60
CA LYS A 397 -9.20 -28.88 0.59
C LYS A 397 -8.90 -29.49 1.96
N GLN A 398 -9.01 -28.71 3.03
CA GLN A 398 -8.85 -29.20 4.40
C GLN A 398 -9.92 -30.21 4.79
N LEU A 399 -11.19 -29.97 4.45
CA LEU A 399 -12.27 -30.92 4.72
C LEU A 399 -12.08 -32.23 3.95
N ILE A 400 -11.73 -32.17 2.66
CA ILE A 400 -11.49 -33.34 1.82
C ILE A 400 -10.32 -34.18 2.37
N THR A 401 -9.28 -33.52 2.88
CA THR A 401 -8.07 -34.17 3.40
C THR A 401 -8.11 -34.45 4.91
N SER A 402 -9.22 -34.14 5.59
CA SER A 402 -9.38 -34.34 7.03
C SER A 402 -9.37 -35.82 7.46
N SER A 403 -9.61 -36.72 6.51
CA SER A 403 -9.52 -38.17 6.67
C SER A 403 -8.99 -38.80 5.36
N PRO A 404 -8.19 -39.88 5.42
CA PRO A 404 -7.72 -40.58 4.21
C PRO A 404 -8.86 -41.00 3.29
N VAL A 405 -9.94 -41.55 3.86
CA VAL A 405 -11.21 -41.79 3.17
C VAL A 405 -12.22 -40.80 3.74
N MET A 406 -12.75 -39.91 2.91
CA MET A 406 -13.66 -38.84 3.34
C MET A 406 -14.97 -38.85 2.54
N LEU A 407 -16.09 -39.01 3.24
CA LEU A 407 -17.43 -39.08 2.65
C LEU A 407 -18.23 -37.80 2.90
N PHE A 408 -18.55 -37.07 1.84
CA PHE A 408 -19.51 -35.98 1.88
C PHE A 408 -20.91 -36.51 1.57
N MET A 409 -21.81 -36.48 2.56
CA MET A 409 -23.11 -37.14 2.50
C MET A 409 -24.23 -36.27 3.07
N LYS A 410 -25.49 -36.65 2.82
CA LYS A 410 -26.67 -36.01 3.41
C LYS A 410 -27.03 -36.72 4.73
N GLY A 411 -26.84 -36.04 5.86
CA GLY A 411 -26.93 -36.62 7.21
C GLY A 411 -25.60 -37.17 7.70
N THR A 412 -25.62 -38.03 8.72
CA THR A 412 -24.44 -38.68 9.30
C THR A 412 -24.44 -40.19 9.03
N PRO A 413 -23.32 -40.92 9.24
CA PRO A 413 -23.26 -42.37 9.04
C PRO A 413 -24.27 -43.18 9.85
N ASP A 414 -24.71 -42.66 11.00
CA ASP A 414 -25.69 -43.31 11.88
C ASP A 414 -27.12 -42.76 11.69
N ALA A 415 -27.25 -41.56 11.10
CA ALA A 415 -28.52 -40.89 10.84
C ALA A 415 -28.56 -40.32 9.42
N SER A 416 -28.46 -41.20 8.41
CA SER A 416 -28.48 -40.81 7.00
C SER A 416 -29.84 -40.23 6.59
N ARG A 417 -29.83 -39.12 5.85
CA ARG A 417 -31.06 -38.42 5.39
C ARG A 417 -31.36 -38.63 3.90
N CYS A 418 -30.65 -39.55 3.25
CA CYS A 418 -30.79 -39.85 1.82
C CYS A 418 -30.39 -41.30 1.54
N GLY A 419 -31.22 -42.03 0.79
CA GLY A 419 -30.97 -43.44 0.48
C GLY A 419 -29.66 -43.71 -0.28
N PHE A 420 -29.21 -42.80 -1.14
CA PHE A 420 -27.91 -42.92 -1.81
C PHE A 420 -26.75 -42.80 -0.82
N SER A 421 -26.86 -41.87 0.14
CA SER A 421 -25.88 -41.73 1.22
C SER A 421 -25.85 -42.98 2.11
N SER A 422 -27.00 -43.55 2.45
CA SER A 422 -27.09 -44.80 3.22
C SER A 422 -26.41 -45.98 2.50
N LYS A 423 -26.62 -46.10 1.18
CA LYS A 423 -25.99 -47.16 0.37
C LYS A 423 -24.47 -47.10 0.40
N VAL A 424 -23.88 -45.90 0.26
CA VAL A 424 -22.42 -45.71 0.32
C VAL A 424 -21.88 -46.02 1.72
N VAL A 425 -22.56 -45.57 2.77
CA VAL A 425 -22.17 -45.88 4.15
C VAL A 425 -22.17 -47.39 4.40
N ASN A 426 -23.21 -48.10 3.96
CA ASN A 426 -23.28 -49.56 4.11
C ASN A 426 -22.19 -50.26 3.29
N ALA A 427 -21.90 -49.77 2.08
CA ALA A 427 -20.81 -50.29 1.25
C ALA A 427 -19.46 -50.22 1.98
N LEU A 428 -19.12 -49.06 2.56
CA LEU A 428 -17.88 -48.86 3.30
C LEU A 428 -17.83 -49.68 4.60
N LYS A 429 -18.93 -49.74 5.35
CA LYS A 429 -19.03 -50.52 6.59
C LYS A 429 -18.87 -52.03 6.34
N GLU A 430 -19.48 -52.56 5.29
CA GLU A 430 -19.38 -53.98 4.94
C GLU A 430 -17.98 -54.39 4.45
N GLU A 431 -17.26 -53.47 3.79
CA GLU A 431 -15.85 -53.67 3.40
C GLU A 431 -14.85 -53.41 4.55
N GLU A 432 -15.35 -53.05 5.73
CA GLU A 432 -14.56 -52.68 6.92
C GLU A 432 -13.57 -51.53 6.65
N VAL A 433 -13.99 -50.54 5.86
CA VAL A 433 -13.19 -49.34 5.58
C VAL A 433 -13.48 -48.28 6.64
N GLU A 434 -12.45 -47.78 7.31
CA GLU A 434 -12.56 -46.60 8.18
C GLU A 434 -12.66 -45.33 7.33
N PHE A 435 -13.63 -44.46 7.66
CA PHE A 435 -13.85 -43.22 6.91
C PHE A 435 -14.32 -42.08 7.82
N GLY A 436 -13.91 -40.87 7.46
CA GLY A 436 -14.49 -39.63 7.97
C GLY A 436 -15.74 -39.26 7.18
N SER A 437 -16.63 -38.49 7.79
CA SER A 437 -17.86 -38.04 7.12
C SER A 437 -18.18 -36.58 7.40
N PHE A 438 -18.79 -35.90 6.43
CA PHE A 438 -19.29 -34.53 6.58
C PHE A 438 -20.73 -34.43 6.06
N ASP A 439 -21.63 -33.84 6.86
CA ASP A 439 -23.02 -33.61 6.47
C ASP A 439 -23.16 -32.32 5.65
N ILE A 440 -23.32 -32.47 4.34
CA ILE A 440 -23.44 -31.33 3.41
C ILE A 440 -24.74 -30.53 3.59
N LEU A 441 -25.70 -31.01 4.39
CA LEU A 441 -26.92 -30.26 4.69
C LEU A 441 -26.70 -29.22 5.79
N THR A 442 -25.61 -29.32 6.54
CA THR A 442 -25.28 -28.38 7.62
C THR A 442 -24.57 -27.13 7.12
N ASP A 443 -24.00 -27.17 5.92
CA ASP A 443 -23.20 -26.09 5.35
C ASP A 443 -23.43 -25.98 3.83
N GLU A 444 -24.21 -24.97 3.43
CA GLU A 444 -24.57 -24.75 2.03
C GLU A 444 -23.39 -24.21 1.19
N GLU A 445 -22.44 -23.50 1.79
CA GLU A 445 -21.24 -23.02 1.08
C GLU A 445 -20.33 -24.19 0.70
N VAL A 446 -20.06 -25.09 1.65
CA VAL A 446 -19.30 -26.32 1.40
C VAL A 446 -20.01 -27.17 0.35
N ARG A 447 -21.34 -27.26 0.42
CA ARG A 447 -22.15 -28.03 -0.54
C ARG A 447 -22.04 -27.50 -1.96
N GLN A 448 -22.17 -26.19 -2.17
CA GLN A 448 -22.05 -25.61 -3.51
C GLN A 448 -20.60 -25.62 -3.98
N GLY A 449 -19.66 -25.28 -3.10
CA GLY A 449 -18.23 -25.27 -3.39
C GLY A 449 -17.70 -26.63 -3.83
N LEU A 450 -18.09 -27.73 -3.17
CA LEU A 450 -17.68 -29.09 -3.56
C LEU A 450 -18.19 -29.48 -4.94
N LYS A 451 -19.42 -29.11 -5.32
CA LYS A 451 -19.94 -29.42 -6.68
C LYS A 451 -19.09 -28.77 -7.76
N THR A 452 -18.72 -27.51 -7.53
CA THR A 452 -17.88 -26.75 -8.45
C THR A 452 -16.45 -27.32 -8.48
N LEU A 453 -15.86 -27.57 -7.32
CA LEU A 453 -14.48 -28.06 -7.20
C LEU A 453 -14.29 -29.45 -7.83
N SER A 454 -15.23 -30.36 -7.57
CA SER A 454 -15.18 -31.74 -8.05
C SER A 454 -15.69 -31.91 -9.48
N ASN A 455 -16.30 -30.85 -10.05
CA ASN A 455 -17.10 -30.93 -11.26
C ASN A 455 -18.17 -32.05 -11.20
N TRP A 456 -18.71 -32.32 -10.00
CA TRP A 456 -19.67 -33.40 -9.74
C TRP A 456 -20.99 -32.84 -9.16
N PRO A 457 -22.15 -33.05 -9.83
CA PRO A 457 -23.37 -32.31 -9.49
C PRO A 457 -24.11 -32.82 -8.24
N THR A 458 -23.87 -34.07 -7.83
CA THR A 458 -24.68 -34.78 -6.82
C THR A 458 -23.87 -35.22 -5.60
N PHE A 459 -24.60 -35.59 -4.54
CA PHE A 459 -24.06 -36.22 -3.32
C PHE A 459 -24.82 -37.52 -3.07
N PRO A 460 -24.19 -38.56 -2.48
CA PRO A 460 -22.88 -38.54 -1.80
C PRO A 460 -21.67 -38.44 -2.75
N GLN A 461 -20.56 -37.90 -2.26
CA GLN A 461 -19.24 -37.89 -2.93
C GLN A 461 -18.20 -38.52 -1.99
N LEU A 462 -17.46 -39.52 -2.47
CA LEU A 462 -16.39 -40.16 -1.73
C LEU A 462 -15.03 -39.72 -2.27
N TYR A 463 -14.15 -39.34 -1.35
CA TYR A 463 -12.77 -38.96 -1.65
C TYR A 463 -11.78 -39.91 -0.99
N TYR A 464 -10.65 -40.12 -1.65
CA TYR A 464 -9.51 -40.86 -1.12
C TYR A 464 -8.22 -40.05 -1.30
N LYS A 465 -7.49 -39.81 -0.22
CA LYS A 465 -6.23 -39.03 -0.19
C LYS A 465 -6.31 -37.67 -0.93
N GLY A 466 -7.48 -37.03 -0.93
CA GLY A 466 -7.68 -35.75 -1.60
C GLY A 466 -8.37 -35.84 -2.96
N GLU A 467 -8.44 -37.03 -3.57
CA GLU A 467 -8.96 -37.23 -4.91
C GLU A 467 -10.39 -37.79 -4.89
N LEU A 468 -11.23 -37.36 -5.84
CA LEU A 468 -12.60 -37.84 -5.96
C LEU A 468 -12.60 -39.25 -6.54
N ILE A 469 -13.14 -40.22 -5.80
CA ILE A 469 -13.39 -41.58 -6.30
C ILE A 469 -14.70 -41.63 -7.08
N GLY A 470 -15.75 -40.99 -6.55
CA GLY A 470 -17.02 -40.89 -7.26
C GLY A 470 -18.25 -40.74 -6.37
N GLY A 471 -19.41 -40.77 -7.02
CA GLY A 471 -20.71 -40.79 -6.37
C GLY A 471 -21.22 -42.19 -6.05
N CYS A 472 -22.47 -42.29 -5.60
CA CYS A 472 -23.08 -43.56 -5.15
C CYS A 472 -22.94 -44.71 -6.16
N ASP A 473 -23.17 -44.45 -7.46
CA ASP A 473 -23.21 -45.51 -8.47
C ASP A 473 -21.81 -46.13 -8.69
N ILE A 474 -20.77 -45.29 -8.77
CA ILE A 474 -19.37 -45.74 -8.90
C ILE A 474 -18.95 -46.55 -7.67
N ILE A 475 -19.29 -46.10 -6.46
CA ILE A 475 -18.91 -46.82 -5.23
C ILE A 475 -19.58 -48.19 -5.16
N LEU A 476 -20.84 -48.30 -5.57
CA LEU A 476 -21.55 -49.58 -5.61
C LEU A 476 -21.00 -50.51 -6.70
N GLU A 477 -20.58 -49.96 -7.84
CA GLU A 477 -19.92 -50.70 -8.91
C GLU A 477 -18.56 -51.27 -8.46
N LEU A 478 -17.70 -50.43 -7.88
CA LEU A 478 -16.43 -50.85 -7.29
C LEU A 478 -16.62 -51.95 -6.24
N LYS A 479 -17.67 -51.84 -5.41
CA LYS A 479 -18.01 -52.89 -4.45
C LYS A 479 -18.45 -54.18 -5.13
N SER A 480 -19.31 -54.11 -6.14
CA SER A 480 -19.76 -55.30 -6.86
C SER A 480 -18.63 -56.02 -7.59
N ASN A 481 -17.59 -55.30 -7.99
CA ASN A 481 -16.39 -55.84 -8.61
C ASN A 481 -15.35 -56.34 -7.59
N GLY A 482 -15.56 -56.10 -6.28
CA GLY A 482 -14.58 -56.44 -5.23
C GLY A 482 -13.35 -55.54 -5.20
N GLU A 483 -13.41 -54.37 -5.85
CA GLU A 483 -12.29 -53.43 -6.02
C GLU A 483 -12.32 -52.28 -5.00
N LEU A 484 -13.45 -52.08 -4.31
CA LEU A 484 -13.64 -50.92 -3.42
C LEU A 484 -12.58 -50.84 -2.32
N LYS A 485 -12.28 -51.94 -1.65
CA LYS A 485 -11.30 -51.96 -0.54
C LYS A 485 -9.88 -51.73 -1.03
N SER A 486 -9.48 -52.33 -2.15
CA SER A 486 -8.15 -52.11 -2.73
C SER A 486 -7.97 -50.65 -3.17
N THR A 487 -8.95 -50.07 -3.86
CA THR A 487 -8.90 -48.67 -4.32
C THR A 487 -8.77 -47.69 -3.15
N LEU A 488 -9.30 -48.00 -1.98
CA LEU A 488 -9.25 -47.16 -0.78
C LEU A 488 -8.08 -47.49 0.16
N SER A 489 -7.16 -48.39 -0.23
CA SER A 489 -6.01 -48.79 0.57
C SER A 489 -4.65 -48.68 -0.14
N GLU A 490 -4.63 -48.30 -1.43
CA GLU A 490 -3.43 -47.96 -2.22
C GLU A 490 -2.78 -46.65 -1.77
#